data_AF-A0A6H5JX32-F1
#
_entry.id   AF-A0A6H5JX32-F1
#
_cell.length_a   1.000
_cell.length_b   1.000
_cell.length_c   1.000
_cell.angle_alpha   90.00
_cell.angle_beta   90.00
_cell.angle_gamma   90.00
#
_symmetry.space_group_name_H-M   'P 1'
#
loop_
_entity.id
_entity.type
_entity.pdbx_description
1 polymer ?
#
loop_
_entity_poly.entity_id
_entity_poly.type
_entity_poly.pdbx_seq_one_letter_code
_entity_poly.pdbx_strand_id
1 'polypeptide(L)'
;MLLFGASQAGPFAITSILRLDPGLTRREVLKRYAEYGERQEKAFGENWLACRRRLAKPIWHMFHGEKGGKKFRVALEGMLREDKSFGEIVQKSLLAMPQDQVDWLPGENWRSRQAEEEAGQEESLAKDTACFSSLPSPSSRGVPDGRFRDGRLLYMDK
;
A
#
# COMPACT_ATOMS: atom_id res chain seq x y z
N MET A 1 17.57 2.40 41.93
CA MET A 1 16.59 3.30 41.29
C MET A 1 17.18 3.73 39.96
N LEU A 2 16.80 3.08 38.86
CA LEU A 2 17.18 3.50 37.50
C LEU A 2 15.99 4.24 36.89
N LEU A 3 16.09 5.55 36.78
CA LEU A 3 15.12 6.39 36.11
C LEU A 3 15.21 6.10 34.60
N PHE A 4 14.27 5.29 34.10
CA PHE A 4 14.00 5.18 32.67
C PHE A 4 13.56 6.56 32.16
N GLY A 5 14.50 7.31 31.61
CA GLY A 5 14.18 8.47 30.78
C GLY A 5 13.38 7.98 29.59
N ALA A 6 12.06 8.17 29.64
CA ALA A 6 11.17 7.96 28.52
C ALA A 6 11.56 8.97 27.43
N SER A 7 12.55 8.61 26.60
CA SER A 7 12.88 9.32 25.38
C SER A 7 11.62 9.34 24.54
N GLN A 8 11.05 10.54 24.39
CA GLN A 8 9.89 10.84 23.55
C GLN A 8 10.26 10.64 22.08
N ALA A 9 10.61 9.43 21.67
CA ALA A 9 10.56 8.99 20.28
C ALA A 9 9.09 8.81 19.88
N GLY A 10 8.34 9.89 20.00
CA GLY A 10 6.94 10.00 19.62
C GLY A 10 6.76 10.16 18.11
N PRO A 11 5.52 10.26 17.63
CA PRO A 11 5.13 10.39 16.22
C PRO A 11 5.71 11.60 15.47
N PHE A 12 6.56 12.40 16.12
CA PHE A 12 7.11 13.64 15.59
C PHE A 12 8.22 13.43 14.54
N ALA A 13 8.96 12.31 14.55
CA ALA A 13 10.11 12.15 13.66
C ALA A 13 9.73 12.13 12.16
N ILE A 14 8.67 11.43 11.77
CA ILE A 14 8.18 11.47 10.37
C ILE A 14 7.62 12.83 10.02
N THR A 15 6.81 13.41 10.90
CA THR A 15 6.19 14.72 10.69
C THR A 15 7.25 15.82 10.53
N SER A 16 8.35 15.73 11.28
CA SER A 16 9.50 16.63 11.13
C SER A 16 10.20 16.44 9.78
N ILE A 17 10.41 15.20 9.30
CA ILE A 17 11.01 14.94 7.99
C ILE A 17 10.12 15.49 6.86
N LEU A 18 8.80 15.25 6.93
CA LEU A 18 7.84 15.73 5.93
C LEU A 18 7.67 17.25 5.94
N ARG A 19 7.90 17.91 7.09
CA ARG A 19 7.79 19.37 7.23
C ARG A 19 9.01 20.12 6.71
N LEU A 20 10.18 19.47 6.65
CA LEU A 20 11.43 20.12 6.27
C LEU A 20 11.56 20.29 4.75
N ASP A 21 11.04 19.36 3.95
CA ASP A 21 11.15 19.42 2.49
C ASP A 21 9.88 18.85 1.81
N PRO A 22 8.95 19.68 1.29
CA PRO A 22 7.71 19.21 0.65
C PRO A 22 7.93 18.47 -0.69
N GLY A 23 9.16 18.43 -1.21
CA GLY A 23 9.55 17.72 -2.43
C GLY A 23 10.17 16.33 -2.20
N LEU A 24 10.21 15.85 -0.96
CA LEU A 24 10.77 14.52 -0.67
C LEU A 24 9.84 13.42 -1.18
N THR A 25 10.36 12.53 -2.01
CA THR A 25 9.66 11.29 -2.36
C THR A 25 9.52 10.41 -1.12
N ARG A 26 8.52 9.52 -1.13
CA ARG A 26 8.32 8.58 -0.01
C ARG A 26 9.52 7.66 0.19
N ARG A 27 10.24 7.32 -0.88
CA ARG A 27 11.54 6.62 -0.83
C ARG A 27 12.54 7.37 0.05
N GLU A 28 12.72 8.65 -0.21
CA GLU A 28 13.72 9.46 0.51
C GLU A 28 13.31 9.68 1.97
N VAL A 29 12.01 9.86 2.24
CA VAL A 29 11.50 9.91 3.62
C VAL A 29 11.82 8.62 4.36
N LEU A 30 11.58 7.46 3.76
CA LEU A 30 11.87 6.17 4.36
C LEU A 30 13.36 5.92 4.54
N LYS A 31 14.20 6.40 3.61
CA LYS A 31 15.66 6.34 3.72
C LYS A 31 16.16 7.16 4.91
N ARG A 32 15.74 8.42 5.03
CA ARG A 32 16.06 9.27 6.19
C ARG A 32 15.54 8.67 7.51
N TYR A 33 14.36 8.04 7.45
CA TYR A 33 13.78 7.37 8.61
C TYR A 33 14.54 6.10 9.01
N ALA A 34 15.07 5.36 8.04
CA ALA A 34 15.94 4.22 8.27
C ALA A 34 17.22 4.65 9.01
N GLU A 35 17.90 5.71 8.54
CA GLU A 35 19.08 6.28 9.20
C GLU A 35 18.77 6.77 10.63
N TYR A 36 17.58 7.35 10.84
CA TYR A 36 17.10 7.69 12.18
C TYR A 36 16.93 6.44 13.04
N GLY A 37 16.27 5.40 12.54
CA GLY A 37 16.04 4.16 13.26
C GLY A 37 17.33 3.43 13.63
N GLU A 38 18.34 3.41 12.77
CA GLU A 38 19.65 2.83 13.09
C GLU A 38 20.40 3.60 14.19
N ARG A 39 20.26 4.93 14.23
CA ARG A 39 20.78 5.72 15.36
C ARG A 39 20.08 5.37 16.66
N GLN A 40 18.77 5.14 16.60
CA GLN A 40 18.00 4.72 17.77
C GLN A 40 18.35 3.30 18.19
N GLU A 41 18.58 2.39 17.25
CA GLU A 41 19.08 1.03 17.51
C GLU A 41 20.37 1.05 18.34
N LYS A 42 21.34 1.88 17.93
CA LYS A 42 22.58 2.10 18.69
C LYS A 42 22.34 2.72 20.07
N ALA A 43 21.37 3.63 20.18
CA ALA A 43 21.05 4.30 21.44
C ALA A 43 20.31 3.40 22.45
N PHE A 44 19.47 2.48 21.98
CA PHE A 44 18.70 1.57 22.83
C PHE A 44 19.46 0.29 23.22
N GLY A 45 20.47 -0.11 22.44
CA GLY A 45 21.31 -1.28 22.74
C GLY A 45 20.50 -2.56 22.94
N GLU A 46 20.67 -3.24 24.07
CA GLU A 46 19.96 -4.48 24.41
C GLU A 46 18.43 -4.34 24.43
N ASN A 47 17.91 -3.14 24.69
CA ASN A 47 16.47 -2.87 24.71
C ASN A 47 15.88 -2.59 23.32
N TRP A 48 16.69 -2.64 22.26
CA TRP A 48 16.28 -2.35 20.89
C TRP A 48 15.04 -3.14 20.46
N LEU A 49 15.02 -4.45 20.72
CA LEU A 49 13.93 -5.33 20.30
C LEU A 49 12.57 -4.90 20.86
N ALA A 50 12.54 -4.38 22.10
CA ALA A 50 11.31 -3.89 22.73
C ALA A 50 10.84 -2.55 22.14
N CYS A 51 11.78 -1.69 21.72
CA CYS A 51 11.50 -0.35 21.21
C CYS A 51 11.21 -0.32 19.70
N ARG A 52 11.72 -1.28 18.92
CA ARG A 52 11.66 -1.23 17.44
C ARG A 52 10.23 -1.18 16.88
N ARG A 53 9.27 -1.86 17.52
CA ARG A 53 7.86 -1.82 17.08
C ARG A 53 7.24 -0.43 17.26
N ARG A 54 7.63 0.29 18.31
CA ARG A 54 7.19 1.68 18.52
C ARG A 54 7.75 2.60 17.44
N LEU A 55 9.00 2.34 17.04
CA LEU A 55 9.70 3.08 15.99
C LEU A 55 9.15 2.77 14.60
N ALA A 56 8.63 1.57 14.36
CA ALA A 56 7.97 1.23 13.09
C ALA A 56 6.55 1.81 12.95
N LYS A 57 5.92 2.21 14.05
CA LYS A 57 4.52 2.64 14.06
C LYS A 57 4.23 3.84 13.13
N PRO A 58 5.09 4.86 13.03
CA PRO A 58 4.86 5.99 12.13
C PRO A 58 4.87 5.60 10.64
N ILE A 59 5.67 4.61 10.23
CA ILE A 59 5.74 4.16 8.82
C ILE A 59 4.66 3.14 8.45
N TRP A 60 3.95 2.53 9.41
CA TRP A 60 2.94 1.50 9.13
C TRP A 60 1.81 1.96 8.21
N HIS A 61 1.40 3.22 8.34
CA HIS A 61 0.26 3.78 7.63
C HIS A 61 0.66 4.66 6.45
N MET A 62 1.95 4.70 6.11
CA MET A 62 2.48 5.56 5.04
C MET A 62 1.87 5.25 3.66
N PHE A 63 1.50 3.99 3.43
CA PHE A 63 0.89 3.50 2.19
C PHE A 63 -0.55 3.00 2.41
N HIS A 64 -1.26 3.57 3.38
CA HIS A 64 -2.60 3.11 3.71
C HIS A 64 -3.58 3.32 2.54
N GLY A 65 -4.26 2.25 2.14
CA GLY A 65 -5.20 2.29 1.02
C GLY A 65 -4.55 2.14 -0.36
N GLU A 66 -3.22 2.05 -0.46
CA GLU A 66 -2.50 1.90 -1.74
C GLU A 66 -2.25 0.43 -2.14
N LYS A 67 -2.04 0.22 -3.44
CA LYS A 67 -1.74 -1.10 -4.02
C LYS A 67 -0.41 -1.63 -3.49
N GLY A 68 -0.46 -2.61 -2.60
CA GLY A 68 0.74 -3.18 -1.99
C GLY A 68 1.06 -2.61 -0.60
N GLY A 69 0.35 -1.57 -0.13
CA GLY A 69 0.52 -1.06 1.23
C GLY A 69 0.23 -2.10 2.32
N LYS A 70 -0.76 -2.98 2.09
CA LYS A 70 -1.00 -4.14 2.97
C LYS A 70 0.19 -5.12 2.97
N LYS A 71 0.79 -5.39 1.81
CA LYS A 71 1.95 -6.30 1.69
C LYS A 71 3.18 -5.69 2.37
N PHE A 72 3.42 -4.39 2.16
CA PHE A 72 4.45 -3.63 2.87
C PHE A 72 4.30 -3.75 4.38
N ARG A 73 3.10 -3.50 4.90
CA ARG A 73 2.84 -3.60 6.34
C ARG A 73 3.11 -5.01 6.87
N VAL A 74 2.63 -6.04 6.19
CA VAL A 74 2.85 -7.44 6.60
C VAL A 74 4.33 -7.79 6.55
N ALA A 75 5.05 -7.40 5.49
CA ALA A 75 6.48 -7.59 5.37
C ALA A 75 7.22 -6.88 6.51
N LEU A 76 6.89 -5.62 6.79
CA LEU A 76 7.47 -4.86 7.89
C LEU A 76 7.20 -5.53 9.23
N GLU A 77 5.97 -5.97 9.52
CA GLU A 77 5.64 -6.67 10.77
C GLU A 77 6.34 -8.02 10.94
N GLY A 78 6.52 -8.76 9.84
CA GLY A 78 7.25 -10.03 9.82
C GLY A 78 8.74 -9.81 10.08
N MET A 79 9.35 -8.91 9.32
CA MET A 79 10.74 -8.50 9.47
C MET A 79 10.98 -7.86 10.84
N LEU A 80 9.95 -7.23 11.43
CA LEU A 80 9.66 -6.88 12.84
C LEU A 80 10.06 -7.90 13.92
N ARG A 81 10.29 -9.16 13.57
CA ARG A 81 10.66 -10.22 14.52
C ARG A 81 12.08 -10.75 14.31
N GLU A 82 12.70 -10.42 13.19
CA GLU A 82 14.02 -10.92 12.80
C GLU A 82 15.15 -10.07 13.38
N ASP A 83 16.30 -10.67 13.65
CA ASP A 83 17.48 -9.95 14.15
C ASP A 83 18.22 -9.28 12.98
N LYS A 84 17.68 -8.15 12.52
CA LYS A 84 18.17 -7.34 11.41
C LYS A 84 18.17 -5.87 11.81
N SER A 85 19.07 -5.10 11.20
CA SER A 85 19.11 -3.65 11.41
C SER A 85 17.81 -2.99 10.95
N PHE A 86 17.48 -1.85 11.55
CA PHE A 86 16.27 -1.12 11.16
C PHE A 86 16.26 -0.75 9.67
N GLY A 87 17.41 -0.34 9.12
CA GLY A 87 17.53 0.01 7.70
C GLY A 87 17.26 -1.17 6.79
N GLU A 88 17.79 -2.35 7.10
CA GLU A 88 17.51 -3.57 6.34
C GLU A 88 16.03 -3.96 6.37
N ILE A 89 15.39 -3.82 7.53
CA ILE A 89 13.97 -4.11 7.71
C ILE A 89 13.14 -3.23 6.78
N VAL A 90 13.41 -1.92 6.75
CA VAL A 90 12.69 -0.97 5.89
C VAL A 90 12.94 -1.26 4.41
N GLN A 91 14.19 -1.46 4.01
CA GLN A 91 14.56 -1.70 2.61
C GLN A 91 13.95 -2.99 2.06
N LYS A 92 13.99 -4.09 2.82
CA LYS A 92 13.39 -5.36 2.41
C LYS A 92 11.86 -5.29 2.36
N SER A 93 11.25 -4.53 3.28
CA SER A 93 9.79 -4.31 3.26
C SER A 93 9.35 -3.52 2.03
N LEU A 94 10.19 -2.58 1.56
CA LEU A 94 9.93 -1.81 0.33
C LEU A 94 9.92 -2.66 -0.94
N LEU A 95 10.58 -3.83 -0.96
CA LEU A 95 10.53 -4.74 -2.11
C LEU A 95 9.14 -5.35 -2.31
N ALA A 96 8.27 -5.33 -1.29
CA ALA A 96 6.89 -5.79 -1.40
C ALA A 96 5.96 -4.78 -2.10
N MET A 97 6.46 -3.58 -2.41
CA MET A 97 5.74 -2.49 -3.05
C MET A 97 6.10 -2.36 -4.54
N PRO A 98 5.17 -1.91 -5.39
CA PRO A 98 5.51 -1.42 -6.73
C PRO A 98 6.47 -0.23 -6.62
N GLN A 99 7.59 -0.25 -7.35
CA GLN A 99 8.61 0.79 -7.22
C GLN A 99 8.09 2.18 -7.62
N ASP A 100 7.23 2.23 -8.65
CA ASP A 100 6.65 3.48 -9.16
C ASP A 100 5.90 4.25 -8.06
N GLN A 101 5.25 3.54 -7.13
CA GLN A 101 4.50 4.17 -6.03
C GLN A 101 5.41 4.75 -4.96
N VAL A 102 6.55 4.13 -4.69
CA VAL A 102 7.48 4.57 -3.64
C VAL A 102 8.11 5.92 -4.01
N ASP A 103 8.18 6.23 -5.29
CA ASP A 103 8.73 7.48 -5.82
C ASP A 103 7.73 8.64 -5.89
N TRP A 104 6.46 8.41 -5.54
CA TRP A 104 5.47 9.49 -5.45
C TRP A 104 5.69 10.39 -4.24
N LEU A 105 5.16 11.61 -4.33
CA LEU A 105 5.21 12.56 -3.22
C LEU A 105 4.21 12.16 -2.13
N PRO A 106 4.56 12.36 -0.84
CA PRO A 106 3.66 12.12 0.27
C PRO A 106 2.44 13.06 0.17
N GLY A 107 1.25 12.47 0.08
CA GLY A 107 -0.01 13.22 -0.04
C GLY A 107 -0.58 13.27 -1.46
N GLU A 108 0.17 12.84 -2.49
CA GLU A 108 -0.42 12.52 -3.79
C GLU A 108 -1.36 11.32 -3.62
N ASN A 109 -2.65 11.56 -3.82
CA ASN A 109 -3.66 10.53 -3.73
C ASN A 109 -3.59 9.64 -4.97
N TRP A 110 -3.12 8.41 -4.77
CA TRP A 110 -3.11 7.36 -5.80
C TRP A 110 -4.44 7.23 -6.57
N ARG A 111 -5.56 7.52 -5.90
CA ARG A 111 -6.91 7.51 -6.49
C ARG A 111 -7.12 8.58 -7.56
N SER A 112 -6.54 9.78 -7.40
CA SER A 112 -6.71 10.82 -8.42
C SER A 112 -5.90 10.52 -9.66
N ARG A 113 -4.68 9.98 -9.53
CA ARG A 113 -3.90 9.56 -10.71
C ARG A 113 -4.52 8.39 -11.45
N GLN A 114 -5.08 7.39 -10.75
CA GLN A 114 -5.74 6.28 -11.44
C GLN A 114 -6.97 6.77 -12.23
N ALA A 115 -7.70 7.74 -11.69
CA ALA A 115 -8.81 8.37 -12.41
C ALA A 115 -8.35 9.15 -13.65
N GLU A 116 -7.19 9.83 -13.59
CA GLU A 116 -6.60 10.53 -14.73
C GLU A 116 -6.03 9.56 -15.80
N GLU A 117 -5.43 8.45 -15.37
CA GLU A 117 -4.86 7.43 -16.26
C GLU A 117 -5.97 6.64 -16.98
N GLU A 118 -7.06 6.31 -16.29
CA GLU A 118 -8.25 5.69 -16.90
C GLU A 118 -8.99 6.67 -17.83
N ALA A 119 -9.06 7.96 -17.48
CA ALA A 119 -9.68 8.99 -18.33
C ALA A 119 -8.87 9.29 -19.61
N GLY A 120 -7.54 9.20 -19.54
CA GLY A 120 -6.67 9.40 -20.71
C GLY A 120 -6.63 8.22 -21.69
N GLN A 121 -7.04 7.03 -21.25
CA GLN A 121 -6.96 5.82 -22.07
C GLN A 121 -8.21 5.60 -22.95
N GLU A 122 -9.37 6.18 -22.59
CA GLU A 122 -10.58 6.14 -23.42
C GLU A 122 -10.52 7.08 -24.65
N GLU A 123 -9.72 8.16 -24.63
CA GLU A 123 -9.66 9.10 -25.78
C GLU A 123 -8.79 8.57 -26.94
N SER A 124 -7.95 7.56 -26.69
CA SER A 124 -7.11 6.95 -27.73
C SER A 124 -7.76 5.76 -28.47
N LEU A 125 -8.92 5.27 -27.99
CA LEU A 125 -9.62 4.11 -28.57
C LEU A 125 -10.92 4.49 -29.29
N ALA A 126 -10.96 5.67 -29.92
CA ALA A 126 -12.10 6.09 -30.75
C ALA A 126 -11.76 6.24 -32.24
N LYS A 127 -10.56 5.82 -32.69
CA LYS A 127 -10.11 6.06 -34.09
C LYS A 127 -9.87 4.87 -35.00
N ASP A 128 -9.98 3.61 -34.53
CA ASP A 128 -9.79 2.44 -35.40
C ASP A 128 -10.89 1.38 -35.23
N THR A 129 -12.16 1.77 -35.36
CA THR A 129 -13.23 0.78 -35.57
C THR A 129 -14.20 1.23 -36.66
N ALA A 130 -13.63 1.52 -37.82
CA ALA A 130 -14.36 1.57 -39.09
C ALA A 130 -13.97 0.34 -39.95
N CYS A 131 -14.34 -0.88 -39.54
CA CYS A 131 -14.51 -2.04 -40.42
C CYS A 131 -14.87 -3.32 -39.64
N PHE A 132 -16.15 -3.51 -39.31
CA PHE A 132 -16.79 -4.83 -39.44
C PHE A 132 -18.32 -4.71 -39.42
N SER A 133 -18.87 -4.10 -40.46
CA SER A 133 -20.28 -4.27 -40.78
C SER A 133 -20.49 -5.69 -41.32
N SER A 134 -21.04 -6.58 -40.49
CA SER A 134 -22.03 -7.63 -40.85
C SER A 134 -21.89 -8.84 -39.91
N LEU A 135 -22.67 -8.86 -38.83
CA LEU A 135 -23.05 -10.12 -38.20
C LEU A 135 -24.59 -10.21 -38.15
N PRO A 136 -25.17 -11.35 -38.56
CA PRO A 136 -26.62 -11.53 -38.63
C PRO A 136 -27.24 -11.67 -37.24
N SER A 137 -28.45 -11.14 -37.14
CA SER A 137 -29.31 -11.11 -35.94
C SER A 137 -29.47 -12.49 -35.29
N PRO A 138 -29.28 -12.60 -33.96
CA PRO A 138 -29.68 -13.80 -33.24
C PRO A 138 -31.21 -13.84 -33.12
N SER A 139 -31.74 -14.87 -33.78
CA SER A 139 -33.12 -15.35 -33.67
C SER A 139 -33.54 -15.50 -32.21
N SER A 140 -34.73 -14.96 -31.93
CA SER A 140 -35.52 -15.09 -30.71
C SER A 140 -35.75 -16.56 -30.34
N ARG A 141 -34.92 -17.09 -29.43
CA ARG A 141 -35.26 -18.29 -28.64
C ARG A 141 -35.77 -17.86 -27.28
N GLY A 142 -36.96 -18.37 -26.96
CA GLY A 142 -37.84 -17.91 -25.90
C GLY A 142 -37.24 -17.95 -24.51
N VAL A 143 -37.67 -16.97 -23.73
CA VAL A 143 -37.51 -16.89 -22.28
C VAL A 143 -38.52 -17.85 -21.65
N PRO A 144 -38.11 -18.91 -20.92
CA PRO A 144 -39.00 -19.53 -19.96
C PRO A 144 -39.18 -18.58 -18.77
N ASP A 145 -40.45 -18.27 -18.49
CA ASP A 145 -40.94 -17.45 -17.39
C ASP A 145 -40.61 -18.13 -16.04
N GLY A 146 -39.41 -17.88 -15.53
CA GLY A 146 -38.94 -18.38 -14.25
C GLY A 146 -39.29 -17.42 -13.13
N ARG A 147 -40.47 -17.58 -12.53
CA ARG A 147 -40.86 -16.86 -11.30
C ARG A 147 -39.89 -17.18 -10.16
N PHE A 148 -39.06 -16.21 -9.80
CA PHE A 148 -38.32 -16.20 -8.55
C PHE A 148 -39.29 -15.95 -7.38
N ARG A 149 -39.58 -16.98 -6.61
CA ARG A 149 -40.05 -16.86 -5.22
C ARG A 149 -39.16 -17.74 -4.34
N ASP A 150 -38.58 -17.12 -3.32
CA ASP A 150 -38.06 -17.77 -2.09
C ASP A 150 -36.92 -18.79 -2.22
N GLY A 151 -35.82 -18.42 -2.88
CA GLY A 151 -34.46 -18.73 -2.38
C GLY A 151 -34.09 -20.17 -1.99
N ARG A 152 -34.69 -21.22 -2.59
CA ARG A 152 -34.28 -22.62 -2.35
C ARG A 152 -34.17 -23.40 -3.65
N LEU A 153 -32.93 -23.79 -3.96
CA LEU A 153 -32.59 -24.75 -5.00
C LEU A 153 -32.79 -26.16 -4.41
N LEU A 154 -33.83 -26.88 -4.83
CA LEU A 154 -33.99 -28.31 -4.52
C LEU A 154 -33.38 -29.12 -5.67
N TYR A 155 -32.26 -29.81 -5.41
CA TYR A 155 -31.76 -30.86 -6.29
C TYR A 155 -32.69 -32.08 -6.17
N MET A 156 -33.09 -32.65 -7.30
CA MET A 156 -33.69 -33.98 -7.38
C MET A 156 -32.61 -34.93 -7.91
N ASP A 157 -32.23 -35.90 -7.08
CA ASP A 157 -31.43 -37.06 -7.47
C ASP A 157 -32.17 -37.93 -8.50
N LYS A 158 -31.39 -38.60 -9.37
CA LYS A 158 -31.85 -39.66 -10.26
C LYS A 158 -31.25 -40.99 -9.83
#